data_AF-K7ZEW8-F1
#
_entry.id   AF-K7ZEW8-F1
#
_cell.length_a   1.000
_cell.length_b   1.000
_cell.length_c   1.000
_cell.angle_alpha   90.00
_cell.angle_beta   90.00
_cell.angle_gamma   90.00
#
_symmetry.space_group_name_H-M   'P 1'
#
loop_
_entity.id
_entity.type
_entity.pdbx_description
1 polymer ?
#
loop_
_entity_poly.entity_id
_entity_poly.type
_entity_poly.pdbx_seq_one_letter_code
_entity_poly.pdbx_strand_id
1 'polypeptide(L)'
;MKALIFTMTMLLSINSFAKDATYTSRKLQYALEILTSITEESKVTKVQPNKDIKAMMIEYGIKEGALESAEDFNWVDDNSAWEGDSTKWGRDTLEGAKSYVIAVLEQRLEYSDNNSADKVTFADNYMKAQHAFSLLNEIKGIQYGVGPVGAVQCGGQYAALLIIDPITGTIYTIIMEASGC
;
A
#
# COMPACT_ATOMS: atom_id res chain seq x y z
N MET A 1 -48.75 24.33 -40.78
CA MET A 1 -47.77 23.25 -41.02
C MET A 1 -46.41 23.81 -40.59
N LYS A 2 -46.03 23.75 -39.30
CA LYS A 2 -45.29 22.68 -38.59
C LYS A 2 -44.05 22.17 -39.33
N ALA A 3 -42.88 22.60 -38.88
CA ALA A 3 -41.67 21.78 -38.80
C ALA A 3 -40.74 22.38 -37.73
N LEU A 4 -40.91 21.91 -36.49
CA LEU A 4 -39.96 22.15 -35.40
C LEU A 4 -38.85 21.09 -35.57
N ILE A 5 -37.64 21.53 -35.89
CA ILE A 5 -36.47 20.62 -35.97
C ILE A 5 -35.97 20.44 -34.54
N PHE A 6 -36.25 19.27 -33.98
CA PHE A 6 -35.79 18.84 -32.67
C PHE A 6 -34.38 18.27 -32.82
N THR A 7 -33.35 19.03 -32.46
CA THR A 7 -31.98 18.53 -32.34
C THR A 7 -31.89 17.66 -31.09
N MET A 8 -32.02 16.36 -31.30
CA MET A 8 -31.81 15.32 -30.29
C MET A 8 -30.31 15.11 -30.12
N THR A 9 -29.72 15.82 -29.16
CA THR A 9 -28.34 15.60 -28.73
C THR A 9 -28.24 14.19 -28.15
N MET A 10 -27.52 13.30 -28.84
CA MET A 10 -27.16 11.99 -28.31
C MET A 10 -26.31 12.17 -27.06
N LEU A 11 -26.90 11.91 -25.89
CA LEU A 11 -26.16 11.58 -24.68
C LEU A 11 -25.54 10.19 -24.90
N LEU A 12 -24.27 10.17 -25.30
CA LEU A 12 -23.47 8.95 -25.28
C LEU A 12 -23.41 8.45 -23.85
N SER A 13 -23.82 7.20 -23.68
CA SER A 13 -23.91 6.46 -22.43
C SER A 13 -22.55 6.33 -21.74
N ILE A 14 -22.36 7.04 -20.63
CA ILE A 14 -21.23 6.88 -19.71
C ILE A 14 -21.71 6.18 -18.42
N ASN A 15 -22.29 4.98 -18.49
CA ASN A 15 -22.80 4.31 -17.27
C ASN A 15 -22.15 2.97 -16.93
N SER A 16 -21.09 2.55 -17.64
CA SER A 16 -20.41 1.29 -17.32
C SER A 16 -19.14 1.43 -16.48
N PHE A 17 -18.57 2.63 -16.33
CA PHE A 17 -17.31 2.83 -15.57
C PHE A 17 -17.51 3.15 -14.07
N ALA A 18 -18.66 3.71 -13.68
CA ALA A 18 -18.89 4.12 -12.29
C ALA A 18 -19.08 2.92 -11.33
N LYS A 19 -19.70 1.83 -11.80
CA LYS A 19 -19.97 0.64 -10.98
C LYS A 19 -18.68 -0.12 -10.63
N ASP A 20 -17.76 -0.20 -11.59
CA ASP A 20 -16.48 -0.91 -11.45
C ASP A 20 -15.50 -0.16 -10.54
N ALA A 21 -15.45 1.17 -10.66
CA ALA A 21 -14.66 2.04 -9.78
C ALA A 21 -15.16 1.99 -8.31
N THR A 22 -16.47 1.99 -8.10
CA THR A 22 -17.05 1.96 -6.74
C THR A 22 -16.85 0.60 -6.06
N TYR A 23 -16.94 -0.49 -6.82
CA TYR A 23 -16.72 -1.84 -6.30
C TYR A 23 -15.24 -2.10 -5.98
N THR A 24 -14.34 -1.68 -6.88
CA THR A 24 -12.88 -1.73 -6.66
C THR A 24 -12.47 -0.94 -5.43
N SER A 25 -13.04 0.27 -5.25
CA SER A 25 -12.79 1.12 -4.09
C SER A 25 -13.21 0.45 -2.76
N ARG A 26 -14.37 -0.21 -2.72
CA ARG A 26 -14.84 -0.92 -1.52
C ARG A 26 -13.97 -2.12 -1.16
N LYS A 27 -13.54 -2.90 -2.15
CA LYS A 27 -12.62 -4.03 -1.91
C LYS A 27 -11.28 -3.55 -1.38
N LEU A 28 -10.73 -2.49 -1.97
CA LEU A 28 -9.48 -1.90 -1.51
C LEU A 28 -9.62 -1.44 -0.06
N GLN A 29 -10.67 -0.69 0.26
CA GLN A 29 -10.95 -0.25 1.63
C GLN A 29 -11.06 -1.42 2.60
N TYR A 30 -11.80 -2.48 2.23
CA TYR A 30 -11.95 -3.64 3.10
C TYR A 30 -10.63 -4.40 3.31
N ALA A 31 -9.82 -4.56 2.26
CA ALA A 31 -8.49 -5.16 2.39
C ALA A 31 -7.58 -4.32 3.30
N LEU A 32 -7.63 -2.99 3.16
CA LEU A 32 -6.87 -2.06 4.01
C LEU A 32 -7.34 -2.10 5.47
N GLU A 33 -8.64 -2.17 5.74
CA GLU A 33 -9.18 -2.33 7.09
C GLU A 33 -8.65 -3.61 7.77
N ILE A 34 -8.60 -4.72 7.02
CA ILE A 34 -8.04 -5.97 7.52
C ILE A 34 -6.55 -5.82 7.81
N LEU A 35 -5.76 -5.23 6.90
CA LEU A 35 -4.33 -5.01 7.10
C LEU A 35 -4.05 -4.08 8.29
N THR A 36 -4.76 -2.96 8.40
CA THR A 36 -4.63 -2.02 9.53
C THR A 36 -4.94 -2.71 10.88
N SER A 37 -5.81 -3.72 10.91
CA SER A 37 -6.11 -4.45 12.15
C SER A 37 -4.98 -5.35 12.66
N ILE A 38 -3.93 -5.57 11.86
CA ILE A 38 -2.79 -6.44 12.18
C ILE A 38 -1.44 -5.70 12.17
N THR A 39 -1.43 -4.40 11.87
CA THR A 39 -0.25 -3.53 11.81
C THR A 39 -0.01 -2.79 13.13
N GLU A 40 1.20 -2.26 13.33
CA GLU A 40 1.46 -1.29 14.39
C GLU A 40 0.86 0.09 14.06
N GLU A 41 1.08 0.55 12.82
CA GLU A 41 0.63 1.85 12.35
C GLU A 41 0.22 1.78 10.89
N SER A 42 -0.75 2.61 10.50
CA SER A 42 -1.08 2.83 9.09
C SER A 42 -1.31 4.31 8.80
N LYS A 43 -0.91 4.75 7.60
CA LYS A 43 -1.05 6.13 7.14
C LYS A 43 -1.61 6.19 5.73
N VAL A 44 -2.30 7.28 5.42
CA VAL A 44 -2.80 7.54 4.07
C VAL A 44 -2.27 8.88 3.60
N THR A 45 -1.47 8.84 2.54
CA THR A 45 -0.82 10.04 1.98
C THR A 45 -1.32 10.25 0.56
N LYS A 46 -1.70 11.49 0.26
CA LYS A 46 -2.07 11.94 -1.07
C LYS A 46 -0.90 12.64 -1.75
N VAL A 47 -0.56 12.22 -2.95
CA VAL A 47 0.42 12.83 -3.87
C VAL A 47 -0.24 13.10 -5.21
N GLN A 48 0.46 13.77 -6.13
CA GLN A 48 -0.04 13.95 -7.48
C GLN A 48 -0.20 12.59 -8.18
N PRO A 49 -1.38 12.26 -8.76
CA PRO A 49 -1.56 11.04 -9.54
C PRO A 49 -0.58 10.98 -10.71
N ASN A 50 0.15 9.87 -10.84
CA ASN A 50 1.13 9.67 -11.90
C ASN A 50 1.24 8.20 -12.28
N LYS A 51 1.48 7.92 -13.57
CA LYS A 51 1.77 6.56 -14.04
C LYS A 51 3.19 6.12 -13.73
N ASP A 52 4.10 7.09 -13.56
CA ASP A 52 5.44 6.82 -13.07
C ASP A 52 5.43 6.72 -11.54
N ILE A 53 5.54 5.49 -11.06
CA ILE A 53 5.57 5.19 -9.63
C ILE A 53 6.79 5.81 -8.96
N LYS A 54 7.95 5.91 -9.63
CA LYS A 54 9.16 6.51 -9.04
C LYS A 54 8.89 7.97 -8.69
N ALA A 55 8.27 8.72 -9.60
CA ALA A 55 7.88 10.11 -9.35
C ALA A 55 6.90 10.24 -8.16
N MET A 56 5.92 9.33 -8.04
CA MET A 56 5.01 9.33 -6.88
C MET A 56 5.74 9.06 -5.57
N MET A 57 6.70 8.13 -5.57
CA MET A 57 7.45 7.76 -4.36
C MET A 57 8.42 8.86 -3.92
N ILE A 58 9.01 9.59 -4.86
CA ILE A 58 9.81 10.79 -4.55
C ILE A 58 8.94 11.85 -3.84
N GLU A 59 7.77 12.17 -4.40
CA GLU A 59 6.86 13.15 -3.80
C GLU A 59 6.38 12.69 -2.41
N TYR A 60 6.05 11.41 -2.28
CA TYR A 60 5.70 10.80 -1.00
C TYR A 60 6.83 10.91 0.02
N GLY A 61 8.05 10.50 -0.33
CA GLY A 61 9.19 10.50 0.58
C GLY A 61 9.53 11.90 1.06
N ILE A 62 9.46 12.91 0.18
CA ILE A 62 9.65 14.33 0.57
C ILE A 62 8.52 14.78 1.51
N LYS A 63 7.27 14.42 1.21
CA LYS A 63 6.10 14.83 1.99
C LYS A 63 6.07 14.22 3.38
N GLU A 64 6.49 12.97 3.53
CA GLU A 64 6.61 12.28 4.82
C GLU A 64 7.92 12.64 5.56
N GLY A 65 8.80 13.43 4.95
CA GLY A 65 10.10 13.81 5.53
C GLY A 65 11.12 12.67 5.58
N ALA A 66 10.89 11.59 4.82
CA ALA A 66 11.82 10.47 4.65
C ALA A 66 12.93 10.77 3.62
N LEU A 67 12.70 11.75 2.74
CA LEU A 67 13.68 12.29 1.78
C LEU A 67 13.80 13.79 2.01
N GLU A 68 15.03 14.33 2.05
CA GLU A 68 15.24 15.77 2.05
C GLU A 68 15.06 16.36 0.65
N SER A 69 15.43 15.57 -0.38
CA SER A 69 15.42 15.96 -1.78
C SER A 69 15.17 14.76 -2.72
N ALA A 70 14.94 15.04 -4.00
CA ALA A 70 14.75 13.98 -5.00
C ALA A 70 16.05 13.21 -5.29
N GLU A 71 17.20 13.84 -5.05
CA GLU A 71 18.54 13.29 -5.23
C GLU A 71 18.85 12.18 -4.21
N ASP A 72 18.20 12.19 -3.05
CA ASP A 72 18.35 11.17 -2.00
C ASP A 72 17.58 9.88 -2.35
N PHE A 73 16.75 9.92 -3.39
CA PHE A 73 15.91 8.80 -3.78
C PHE A 73 16.71 7.70 -4.48
N ASN A 74 16.90 6.58 -3.78
CA ASN A 74 17.53 5.39 -4.32
C ASN A 74 16.49 4.32 -4.64
N TRP A 75 16.21 4.10 -5.93
CA TRP A 75 15.24 3.11 -6.38
C TRP A 75 15.89 1.77 -6.71
N VAL A 76 15.33 0.69 -6.18
CA VAL A 76 15.66 -0.69 -6.54
C VAL A 76 14.46 -1.39 -7.18
N ASP A 77 14.74 -2.20 -8.19
CA ASP A 77 13.74 -3.00 -8.92
C ASP A 77 13.76 -4.48 -8.47
N ASP A 78 14.34 -4.77 -7.29
CA ASP A 78 14.47 -6.11 -6.69
C ASP A 78 14.02 -6.14 -5.21
N ASN A 79 14.04 -7.33 -4.61
CA ASN A 79 13.59 -7.55 -3.23
C ASN A 79 14.52 -6.92 -2.18
N SER A 80 15.62 -6.27 -2.57
CA SER A 80 16.55 -5.65 -1.61
C SER A 80 15.98 -4.42 -0.92
N ALA A 81 14.80 -3.93 -1.36
CA ALA A 81 14.08 -2.87 -0.67
C ALA A 81 13.59 -3.28 0.74
N TRP A 82 13.41 -4.57 0.99
CA TRP A 82 12.99 -5.12 2.29
C TRP A 82 14.16 -5.43 3.25
N GLU A 83 15.39 -5.13 2.86
CA GLU A 83 16.54 -5.25 3.77
C GLU A 83 16.37 -4.29 4.96
N GLY A 84 16.62 -4.78 6.18
CA GLY A 84 16.57 -3.94 7.39
C GLY A 84 17.54 -2.76 7.29
N ASP A 85 17.13 -1.60 7.81
CA ASP A 85 17.87 -0.32 7.72
C ASP A 85 18.18 0.17 6.29
N SER A 86 17.45 -0.29 5.26
CA SER A 86 17.65 0.23 3.90
C SER A 86 16.99 1.60 3.69
N THR A 87 17.69 2.49 3.00
CA THR A 87 17.13 3.72 2.42
C THR A 87 16.54 3.49 1.01
N LYS A 88 16.43 2.22 0.59
CA LYS A 88 16.04 1.85 -0.76
C LYS A 88 14.51 1.88 -0.86
N TRP A 89 14.05 2.52 -1.92
CA TRP A 89 12.66 2.53 -2.34
C TRP A 89 12.50 1.54 -3.47
N GLY A 90 11.37 0.86 -3.57
CA GLY A 90 11.21 -0.11 -4.64
C GLY A 90 9.78 -0.40 -4.99
N ARG A 91 9.59 -0.97 -6.19
CA ARG A 91 8.34 -1.64 -6.56
C ARG A 91 8.42 -3.07 -6.08
N ASP A 92 7.29 -3.60 -5.67
CA ASP A 92 7.14 -5.03 -5.42
C ASP A 92 5.93 -5.59 -6.17
N THR A 93 5.88 -6.91 -6.19
CA THR A 93 4.73 -7.72 -6.55
C THR A 93 3.78 -7.85 -5.35
N LEU A 94 2.53 -8.22 -5.64
CA LEU A 94 1.57 -8.59 -4.59
C LEU A 94 2.09 -9.74 -3.72
N GLU A 95 2.76 -10.73 -4.33
CA GLU A 95 3.28 -11.90 -3.60
C GLU A 95 4.48 -11.54 -2.72
N GLY A 96 5.34 -10.61 -3.16
CA GLY A 96 6.43 -10.08 -2.35
C GLY A 96 5.91 -9.28 -1.16
N ALA A 97 4.97 -8.37 -1.38
CA ALA A 97 4.27 -7.63 -0.33
C ALA A 97 3.61 -8.55 0.71
N LYS A 98 2.97 -9.63 0.23
CA LYS A 98 2.39 -10.66 1.09
C LYS A 98 3.46 -11.40 1.89
N SER A 99 4.52 -11.84 1.22
CA SER A 99 5.61 -12.58 1.84
C SER A 99 6.27 -11.76 2.95
N TYR A 100 6.47 -10.46 2.73
CA TYR A 100 6.94 -9.54 3.76
C TYR A 100 6.03 -9.51 4.99
N VAL A 101 4.72 -9.28 4.80
CA VAL A 101 3.76 -9.22 5.92
C VAL A 101 3.76 -10.54 6.71
N ILE A 102 3.79 -11.68 6.03
CA ILE A 102 3.84 -12.99 6.69
C ILE A 102 5.15 -13.18 7.45
N ALA A 103 6.29 -12.83 6.86
CA ALA A 103 7.59 -12.96 7.52
C ALA A 103 7.66 -12.16 8.82
N VAL A 104 7.12 -10.93 8.84
CA VAL A 104 7.05 -10.11 10.06
C VAL A 104 6.15 -10.74 11.12
N LEU A 105 5.01 -11.33 10.73
CA LEU A 105 4.13 -12.04 11.66
C LEU A 105 4.81 -13.28 12.27
N GLU A 106 5.56 -14.03 11.45
CA GLU A 106 6.33 -15.20 11.90
C GLU A 106 7.42 -14.78 12.89
N GLN A 107 8.15 -13.71 12.58
CA GLN A 107 9.20 -13.16 13.45
C GLN A 107 8.64 -12.67 14.80
N ARG A 108 7.47 -12.01 14.81
CA ARG A 108 6.78 -11.63 16.05
C ARG A 108 6.45 -12.83 16.94
N LEU A 109 6.02 -13.94 16.33
CA LEU A 109 5.78 -15.19 17.08
C LEU A 109 7.10 -15.77 17.61
N GLU A 110 8.15 -15.77 16.79
CA GLU A 110 9.48 -16.25 17.19
C GLU A 110 10.05 -15.48 18.39
N TYR A 111 9.85 -14.17 18.44
CA TYR A 111 10.31 -13.30 19.54
C TYR A 111 9.33 -13.18 20.72
N SER A 112 8.16 -13.81 20.63
CA SER A 112 7.20 -13.89 21.74
C SER A 112 7.56 -14.98 22.75
N ASP A 113 6.79 -15.09 23.83
CA ASP A 113 6.86 -16.24 24.76
C ASP A 113 6.43 -17.57 24.08
N ASN A 114 5.87 -17.49 22.86
CA ASN A 114 5.45 -18.61 22.02
C ASN A 114 4.45 -19.55 22.74
N ASN A 115 3.61 -18.94 23.58
CA ASN A 115 2.57 -19.64 24.33
C ASN A 115 1.32 -19.87 23.46
N SER A 116 0.29 -20.50 24.03
CA SER A 116 -0.95 -20.79 23.28
C SER A 116 -1.69 -19.53 22.80
N ALA A 117 -1.67 -18.44 23.57
CA ALA A 117 -2.31 -17.18 23.19
C ALA A 117 -1.56 -16.50 22.03
N ASP A 118 -0.23 -16.53 22.04
CA ASP A 118 0.60 -15.98 20.95
C ASP A 118 0.35 -16.75 19.65
N LYS A 119 0.30 -18.09 19.72
CA LYS A 119 0.00 -18.95 18.56
C LYS A 119 -1.39 -18.70 17.98
N VAL A 120 -2.39 -18.46 18.83
CA VAL A 120 -3.74 -18.10 18.38
C VAL A 120 -3.74 -16.73 17.70
N THR A 121 -3.06 -15.76 18.28
CA THR A 121 -2.93 -14.41 17.71
C THR A 121 -2.21 -14.44 16.36
N PHE A 122 -1.12 -15.19 16.26
CA PHE A 122 -0.42 -15.43 15.00
C PHE A 122 -1.34 -16.07 13.96
N ALA A 123 -2.06 -17.14 14.31
CA ALA A 123 -2.95 -17.82 13.36
C ALA A 123 -4.08 -16.90 12.86
N ASP A 124 -4.69 -16.10 13.74
CA ASP A 124 -5.70 -15.11 13.37
C ASP A 124 -5.13 -14.04 12.42
N ASN A 125 -3.99 -13.46 12.77
CA ASN A 125 -3.32 -12.44 11.96
C ASN A 125 -2.85 -12.99 10.60
N TYR A 126 -2.35 -14.22 10.58
CA TYR A 126 -1.95 -14.91 9.35
C TYR A 126 -3.16 -15.08 8.42
N MET A 127 -4.31 -15.54 8.94
CA MET A 127 -5.53 -15.69 8.15
C MET A 127 -6.08 -14.35 7.64
N LYS A 128 -6.02 -13.30 8.46
CA LYS A 128 -6.36 -11.93 8.06
C LYS A 128 -5.47 -11.44 6.92
N ALA A 129 -4.15 -11.60 7.02
CA ALA A 129 -3.23 -11.24 5.97
C ALA A 129 -3.56 -11.99 4.67
N GLN A 130 -3.74 -13.32 4.73
CA GLN A 130 -4.11 -14.13 3.56
C GLN A 130 -5.39 -13.62 2.90
N HIS A 131 -6.42 -13.30 3.69
CA HIS A 131 -7.67 -12.78 3.17
C HIS A 131 -7.52 -11.40 2.52
N ALA A 132 -6.79 -10.48 3.16
CA ALA A 132 -6.54 -9.16 2.60
C ALA A 132 -5.80 -9.25 1.24
N PHE A 133 -4.75 -10.06 1.15
CA PHE A 133 -4.01 -10.25 -0.10
C PHE A 133 -4.82 -10.97 -1.18
N SER A 134 -5.75 -11.85 -0.81
CA SER A 134 -6.73 -12.42 -1.75
C SER A 134 -7.63 -11.34 -2.35
N LEU A 135 -8.13 -10.40 -1.54
CA LEU A 135 -8.96 -9.29 -2.02
C LEU A 135 -8.16 -8.34 -2.93
N LEU A 136 -6.92 -8.03 -2.56
CA LEU A 136 -6.00 -7.19 -3.35
C LEU A 136 -5.66 -7.82 -4.71
N ASN A 137 -5.55 -9.15 -4.80
CA ASN A 137 -5.29 -9.86 -6.05
C ASN A 137 -6.40 -9.66 -7.11
N GLU A 138 -7.62 -9.38 -6.66
CA GLU A 138 -8.77 -9.14 -7.55
C GLU A 138 -8.82 -7.70 -8.09
N ILE A 139 -7.97 -6.81 -7.57
CA ILE A 139 -7.96 -5.39 -7.92
C ILE A 139 -6.88 -5.12 -8.96
N LYS A 140 -7.29 -4.56 -10.10
CA LYS A 140 -6.36 -4.13 -11.16
C LYS A 140 -5.94 -2.68 -10.97
N GLY A 141 -4.70 -2.37 -11.35
CA GLY A 141 -4.18 -0.99 -11.41
C GLY A 141 -3.57 -0.48 -10.10
N ILE A 142 -3.73 -1.21 -8.99
CA ILE A 142 -2.96 -0.98 -7.78
C ILE A 142 -1.54 -1.48 -7.98
N GLN A 143 -0.58 -0.75 -7.44
CA GLN A 143 0.83 -1.12 -7.41
C GLN A 143 1.25 -1.33 -5.96
N TYR A 144 2.29 -2.12 -5.78
CA TYR A 144 2.87 -2.40 -4.47
C TYR A 144 4.30 -1.91 -4.48
N GLY A 145 4.76 -1.44 -3.34
CA GLY A 145 6.11 -0.96 -3.18
C GLY A 145 6.54 -0.99 -1.74
N VAL A 146 7.78 -0.55 -1.56
CA VAL A 146 8.46 -0.48 -0.28
C VAL A 146 9.04 0.91 -0.15
N GLY A 147 8.93 1.48 1.04
CA GLY A 147 9.60 2.71 1.38
C GLY A 147 10.12 2.70 2.82
N PRO A 148 11.30 3.27 3.08
CA PRO A 148 11.75 3.53 4.44
C PRO A 148 10.80 4.50 5.13
N VAL A 149 10.44 4.17 6.37
CA VAL A 149 9.74 5.04 7.31
C VAL A 149 10.48 5.05 8.64
N GLY A 150 10.44 6.21 9.30
CA GLY A 150 11.16 6.46 10.56
C GLY A 150 12.22 7.55 10.41
N ALA A 151 12.56 8.19 11.54
CA ALA A 151 13.57 9.24 11.57
C ALA A 151 14.97 8.63 11.68
N VAL A 152 15.83 8.90 10.69
CA VAL A 152 17.28 8.56 10.69
C VAL A 152 17.96 8.92 12.02
N GLN A 153 17.48 9.99 12.66
CA GLN A 153 18.04 10.58 13.88
C GLN A 153 17.86 9.72 15.15
N CYS A 154 16.95 8.74 15.14
CA CYS A 154 16.69 7.85 16.28
C CYS A 154 17.27 6.44 16.10
N GLY A 155 17.96 6.16 15.00
CA GLY A 155 18.65 4.89 14.77
C GLY A 155 17.75 3.70 14.42
N GLY A 156 16.49 3.93 14.03
CA GLY A 156 15.61 2.88 13.50
C GLY A 156 14.96 3.32 12.20
N GLN A 157 15.34 2.70 11.09
CA GLN A 157 14.63 2.82 9.81
C GLN A 157 13.99 1.47 9.49
N TYR A 158 12.69 1.48 9.21
CA TYR A 158 11.93 0.28 8.89
C TYR A 158 11.41 0.39 7.47
N ALA A 159 11.41 -0.74 6.77
CA ALA A 159 10.70 -0.84 5.51
C ALA A 159 9.20 -0.93 5.81
N ALA A 160 8.37 -0.11 5.15
CA ALA A 160 6.92 -0.26 5.17
C ALA A 160 6.39 -0.74 3.84
N LEU A 161 5.28 -1.48 3.91
CA LEU A 161 4.49 -1.80 2.74
C LEU A 161 3.75 -0.56 2.26
N LEU A 162 3.93 -0.25 0.98
CA LEU A 162 3.21 0.80 0.29
C LEU A 162 2.23 0.17 -0.71
N ILE A 163 0.94 0.45 -0.53
CA ILE A 163 -0.11 0.11 -1.50
C ILE A 163 -0.47 1.40 -2.24
N ILE A 164 -0.25 1.42 -3.55
CA ILE A 164 -0.21 2.64 -4.35
C ILE A 164 -1.34 2.60 -5.37
N ASP A 165 -2.23 3.59 -5.29
CA ASP A 165 -3.24 3.87 -6.31
C ASP A 165 -2.75 5.02 -7.22
N PRO A 166 -2.17 4.71 -8.39
CA PRO A 166 -1.65 5.71 -9.32
C PRO A 166 -2.74 6.55 -9.99
N ILE A 167 -4.00 6.09 -9.99
CA ILE A 167 -5.12 6.81 -10.59
C ILE A 167 -5.55 7.96 -9.67
N THR A 168 -5.63 7.69 -8.38
CA THR A 168 -6.11 8.68 -7.40
C THR A 168 -4.98 9.40 -6.66
N GLY A 169 -3.72 9.00 -6.89
CA GLY A 169 -2.56 9.53 -6.18
C GLY A 169 -2.55 9.18 -4.70
N THR A 170 -3.18 8.07 -4.31
CA THR A 170 -3.25 7.65 -2.90
C THR A 170 -2.20 6.60 -2.62
N ILE A 171 -1.46 6.79 -1.53
CA ILE A 171 -0.50 5.82 -1.03
C ILE A 171 -0.94 5.44 0.37
N TYR A 172 -1.21 4.16 0.56
CA TYR A 172 -1.49 3.58 1.86
C TYR A 172 -0.21 2.96 2.40
N THR A 173 0.25 3.46 3.53
CA THR A 173 1.46 3.00 4.22
C THR A 173 1.03 2.05 5.33
N ILE A 174 1.55 0.84 5.32
CA ILE A 174 1.23 -0.26 6.22
C ILE A 174 2.52 -0.61 6.97
N ILE A 175 2.61 -0.20 8.23
CA ILE A 175 3.81 -0.32 9.06
C ILE A 175 3.65 -1.54 9.96
N MET A 176 4.34 -2.62 9.61
CA MET A 176 4.30 -3.89 10.35
C MET A 176 5.34 -3.95 11.48
N GLU A 177 6.30 -3.02 11.51
CA GLU A 177 7.37 -3.00 12.51
C GLU A 177 7.42 -1.61 13.12
N ALA A 178 7.42 -1.51 14.44
CA ALA A 178 7.67 -0.26 15.15
C ALA A 178 9.04 -0.35 15.85
N SER A 179 9.95 0.59 15.61
CA SER A 179 11.03 0.86 16.56
C SER A 179 10.42 1.33 17.86
N GLY A 180 10.69 0.61 18.93
CA GLY A 180 10.90 1.28 20.21
C GLY A 180 12.21 2.06 20.15
N CYS A 181 12.18 3.34 20.53
CA CYS A 181 13.31 3.90 21.26
C CYS A 181 13.34 3.30 22.67
#